data_AF-N2AFU9-F1
#
_entry.id   AF-N2AFU9-F1
#
_cell.length_a   1.000
_cell.length_b   1.000
_cell.length_c   1.000
_cell.angle_alpha   90.00
_cell.angle_beta   90.00
_cell.angle_gamma   90.00
#
_symmetry.space_group_name_H-M   'P 1'
#
loop_
_entity.id
_entity.type
_entity.pdbx_description
1 polymer ?
#
loop_
_entity_poly.entity_id
_entity_poly.type
_entity_poly.pdbx_seq_one_letter_code
_entity_poly.pdbx_strand_id
1 'polypeptide(L)'
;MIQGQITYNFVKSIKVADCIVEIRTNSISINNYITANYMICEEKALCRVNIIKCITLNDLFKLVKCNFNLSVDFCDKVTENFECRRIENSFLIRIVKNNEKYILFYNDVQNDIIEFVYSVLEFAVLSFIPEKYLILHSSMVEINGSAILFSGKSGSGKTTMALLTANTGAKFIENEHVIIDLNEHCVLYKTS
;
A
#
# COMPACT_ATOMS: atom_id res chain seq x y z
N MET A 1 -1.13 -23.82 8.81
CA MET A 1 -1.12 -23.79 7.32
C MET A 1 -2.57 -23.77 6.86
N ILE A 2 -2.93 -22.80 6.02
CA ILE A 2 -4.29 -22.57 5.52
C ILE A 2 -4.54 -23.59 4.39
N GLN A 3 -5.46 -24.55 4.58
CA GLN A 3 -5.78 -25.59 3.59
C GLN A 3 -7.21 -25.46 3.00
N GLY A 4 -7.68 -24.23 2.84
CA GLY A 4 -8.55 -23.91 1.70
C GLY A 4 -7.66 -23.19 0.69
N GLN A 5 -7.55 -23.68 -0.55
CA GLN A 5 -6.65 -23.10 -1.54
C GLN A 5 -7.04 -21.63 -1.82
N ILE A 6 -6.39 -20.70 -1.11
CA ILE A 6 -6.36 -19.30 -1.50
C ILE A 6 -5.50 -19.27 -2.76
N THR A 7 -6.16 -19.13 -3.92
CA THR A 7 -5.46 -19.01 -5.19
C THR A 7 -5.07 -17.56 -5.41
N TYR A 8 -3.77 -17.27 -5.35
CA TYR A 8 -3.23 -16.01 -5.83
C TYR A 8 -2.95 -16.15 -7.32
N ASN A 9 -3.60 -15.31 -8.12
CA ASN A 9 -3.41 -15.31 -9.57
C ASN A 9 -2.17 -14.50 -9.97
N PHE A 10 -1.73 -13.59 -9.10
CA PHE A 10 -0.64 -12.65 -9.36
C PHE A 10 0.29 -12.57 -8.15
N VAL A 11 1.60 -12.62 -8.43
CA VAL A 11 2.67 -12.43 -7.45
C VAL A 11 3.70 -11.48 -8.06
N LYS A 12 4.08 -10.44 -7.33
CA LYS A 12 5.06 -9.43 -7.75
C LYS A 12 5.97 -9.06 -6.59
N SER A 13 7.28 -9.04 -6.80
CA SER A 13 8.21 -8.40 -5.88
C SER A 13 8.39 -6.95 -6.30
N ILE A 14 8.20 -6.04 -5.36
CA ILE A 14 8.43 -4.60 -5.53
C ILE A 14 9.59 -4.15 -4.67
N LYS A 15 10.36 -3.18 -5.16
CA LYS A 15 11.40 -2.52 -4.39
C LYS A 15 10.92 -1.16 -3.92
N VAL A 16 10.95 -0.94 -2.62
CA VAL A 16 10.61 0.33 -1.97
C VAL A 16 11.70 0.64 -0.96
N ALA A 17 12.44 1.71 -1.21
CA ALA A 17 13.72 1.94 -0.53
C ALA A 17 14.66 0.72 -0.69
N ASP A 18 15.30 0.29 0.40
CA ASP A 18 16.10 -0.94 0.44
C ASP A 18 15.26 -2.18 0.75
N CYS A 19 13.93 -2.04 0.84
CA CYS A 19 13.02 -3.12 1.20
C CYS A 19 12.42 -3.77 -0.04
N ILE A 20 12.51 -5.10 -0.13
CA ILE A 20 11.83 -5.89 -1.15
C ILE A 20 10.57 -6.50 -0.55
N VAL A 21 9.41 -6.11 -1.08
CA VAL A 21 8.09 -6.56 -0.61
C VAL A 21 7.46 -7.44 -1.69
N GLU A 22 7.03 -8.65 -1.34
CA GLU A 22 6.25 -9.48 -2.25
C GLU A 22 4.76 -9.21 -2.05
N ILE A 23 4.10 -8.78 -3.12
CA ILE A 23 2.65 -8.58 -3.15
C ILE A 23 2.01 -9.77 -3.86
N ARG A 24 1.05 -10.41 -3.20
CA ARG A 24 0.26 -11.52 -3.74
C ARG A 24 -1.19 -11.12 -3.82
N THR A 25 -1.83 -11.26 -4.98
CA THR A 25 -3.23 -10.89 -5.14
C THR A 25 -3.99 -11.79 -6.11
N ASN A 26 -5.29 -11.94 -5.89
CA ASN A 26 -6.22 -12.53 -6.85
C ASN A 26 -7.01 -11.48 -7.65
N SER A 27 -6.80 -10.18 -7.36
CA SER A 27 -7.49 -9.07 -8.02
C SER A 27 -6.67 -8.49 -9.17
N ILE A 28 -7.24 -8.49 -10.37
CA ILE A 28 -6.60 -7.93 -11.56
C ILE A 28 -6.38 -6.41 -11.46
N SER A 29 -7.32 -5.67 -10.88
CA SER A 29 -7.20 -4.21 -10.71
C SER A 29 -6.02 -3.85 -9.82
N ILE A 30 -5.82 -4.62 -8.75
CA ILE A 30 -4.71 -4.43 -7.81
C ILE A 30 -3.39 -4.80 -8.46
N ASN A 31 -3.32 -5.90 -9.23
CA ASN A 31 -2.12 -6.23 -9.99
C ASN A 31 -1.74 -5.12 -10.98
N ASN A 32 -2.73 -4.56 -11.68
CA ASN A 32 -2.50 -3.46 -12.62
C ASN A 32 -2.00 -2.21 -11.90
N TYR A 33 -2.60 -1.86 -10.77
CA TYR A 33 -2.14 -0.75 -9.92
C TYR A 33 -0.69 -0.95 -9.45
N ILE A 34 -0.34 -2.14 -8.95
CA ILE A 34 1.04 -2.45 -8.52
C ILE A 34 2.01 -2.30 -9.68
N THR A 35 1.66 -2.82 -10.86
CA THR A 35 2.52 -2.76 -12.05
C THR A 35 2.73 -1.34 -12.56
N ALA A 36 1.71 -0.49 -12.43
CA ALA A 36 1.77 0.90 -12.90
C ALA A 36 2.51 1.83 -11.92
N ASN A 37 2.48 1.55 -10.62
CA ASN A 37 2.94 2.47 -9.60
C ASN A 37 4.17 1.99 -8.82
N TYR A 38 4.66 0.75 -9.02
CA TYR A 38 5.82 0.28 -8.27
C TYR A 38 6.90 -0.29 -9.18
N MET A 39 8.15 -0.10 -8.78
CA MET A 39 9.29 -0.73 -9.45
C MET A 39 9.31 -2.23 -9.15
N ILE A 40 8.96 -3.03 -10.16
CA ILE A 40 9.02 -4.49 -10.09
C ILE A 40 10.48 -4.96 -10.13
N CYS A 41 10.80 -5.95 -9.31
CA CYS A 41 12.13 -6.58 -9.27
C CYS A 41 12.03 -8.11 -9.13
N GLU A 42 13.13 -8.81 -9.33
CA GLU A 42 13.23 -10.28 -9.19
C GLU A 42 13.95 -10.70 -7.89
N GLU A 43 14.28 -9.74 -7.03
CA GLU A 43 14.97 -9.98 -5.78
C GLU A 43 14.08 -10.74 -4.77
N LYS A 44 14.73 -11.45 -3.83
CA LYS A 44 14.04 -12.19 -2.78
C LYS A 44 13.40 -11.22 -1.79
N ALA A 45 12.08 -11.29 -1.64
CA ALA A 45 11.35 -10.45 -0.70
C ALA A 45 11.65 -10.77 0.77
N LEU A 46 11.72 -9.70 1.58
CA LEU A 46 11.92 -9.75 3.03
C LEU A 46 10.58 -9.87 3.78
N CYS A 47 9.51 -9.34 3.20
CA CYS A 47 8.18 -9.31 3.76
C CYS A 47 7.12 -9.53 2.67
N ARG A 48 5.87 -9.79 3.09
CA ARG A 48 4.77 -10.10 2.18
C ARG A 48 3.51 -9.31 2.49
N VAL A 49 2.83 -8.87 1.44
CA VAL A 49 1.45 -8.39 1.52
C VAL A 49 0.57 -9.30 0.68
N ASN A 50 -0.40 -9.93 1.33
CA ASN A 50 -1.38 -10.81 0.71
C ASN A 50 -2.70 -10.06 0.59
N ILE A 51 -3.24 -9.92 -0.60
CA ILE A 51 -4.46 -9.16 -0.87
C ILE A 51 -5.48 -10.09 -1.52
N ILE A 52 -6.61 -10.30 -0.86
CA ILE A 52 -7.59 -11.31 -1.26
C ILE A 52 -8.94 -10.62 -1.44
N LYS A 53 -9.38 -10.56 -2.71
CA LYS A 53 -10.76 -10.24 -3.06
C LYS A 53 -11.63 -11.47 -2.84
N CYS A 54 -12.69 -11.30 -2.05
CA CYS A 54 -13.74 -12.30 -1.86
C CYS A 54 -14.90 -12.01 -2.82
N ILE A 55 -15.55 -13.05 -3.34
CA ILE A 55 -16.69 -12.92 -4.25
C ILE A 55 -18.00 -12.78 -3.47
N THR A 56 -18.06 -13.36 -2.27
CA THR A 56 -19.21 -13.27 -1.38
C THR A 56 -18.79 -12.96 0.06
N LEU A 57 -19.73 -12.42 0.84
CA LEU A 57 -19.53 -12.23 2.28
C LEU A 57 -19.24 -13.56 3.02
N ASN A 58 -19.84 -14.66 2.55
CA ASN A 58 -19.59 -15.99 3.10
C ASN A 58 -18.14 -16.45 2.90
N ASP A 59 -17.53 -16.11 1.76
CA ASP A 59 -16.12 -16.43 1.50
C ASP A 59 -15.20 -15.66 2.45
N LEU A 60 -15.50 -14.38 2.67
CA LEU A 60 -14.78 -13.55 3.63
C LEU A 60 -14.87 -14.15 5.05
N PHE A 61 -16.07 -14.48 5.53
CA PHE A 61 -16.24 -15.05 6.87
C PHE A 61 -15.55 -16.41 7.05
N LYS A 62 -15.53 -17.27 6.02
CA LYS A 62 -14.78 -18.54 6.06
C LYS A 62 -13.29 -18.28 6.26
N LEU A 63 -12.70 -17.37 5.49
CA LEU A 63 -11.26 -17.08 5.56
C LEU A 63 -10.85 -16.53 6.93
N VAL A 64 -11.69 -15.69 7.52
CA VAL A 64 -11.40 -15.07 8.81
C VAL A 64 -11.53 -16.07 9.96
N LYS A 65 -12.65 -16.80 10.04
CA LYS A 65 -12.91 -17.77 11.12
C LYS A 65 -11.88 -18.91 11.17
N CYS A 66 -11.38 -19.34 10.02
CA CYS A 66 -10.44 -20.47 9.95
C CYS A 66 -9.05 -20.15 10.50
N ASN A 67 -8.69 -18.87 10.66
CA ASN A 67 -7.32 -18.48 11.01
C ASN A 67 -7.22 -17.52 12.20
N PHE A 68 -8.32 -16.88 12.62
CA PHE A 68 -8.35 -15.87 13.68
C PHE A 68 -9.70 -15.89 14.41
N ASN A 69 -9.68 -15.81 15.75
CA ASN A 69 -10.91 -15.66 16.54
C ASN A 69 -11.50 -14.27 16.26
N LEU A 70 -12.58 -14.21 15.48
CA LEU A 70 -13.26 -12.95 15.18
C LEU A 70 -14.71 -12.95 15.66
N SER A 71 -15.03 -11.94 16.47
CA SER A 71 -16.40 -11.45 16.67
C SER A 71 -16.56 -10.17 15.86
N VAL A 72 -17.45 -10.19 14.87
CA VAL A 72 -17.75 -9.03 14.02
C VAL A 72 -18.91 -8.29 14.65
N ASP A 73 -18.59 -7.23 15.40
CA ASP A 73 -19.57 -6.26 15.86
C ASP A 73 -19.44 -5.02 14.98
N PHE A 74 -20.56 -4.46 14.50
CA PHE A 74 -20.57 -3.35 13.53
C PHE A 74 -20.19 -1.99 14.15
N CYS A 75 -19.53 -1.99 15.31
CA CYS A 75 -18.97 -0.82 15.98
C CYS A 75 -17.50 -1.09 16.32
N ASP A 76 -16.62 -0.27 15.75
CA ASP A 76 -15.17 -0.42 15.68
C ASP A 76 -14.53 -0.96 16.96
N LYS A 77 -14.07 -2.22 16.92
CA LYS A 77 -13.09 -2.74 17.86
C LYS A 77 -11.77 -2.97 17.14
N VAL A 78 -10.87 -2.01 17.34
CA VAL A 78 -9.48 -2.04 16.89
C VAL A 78 -8.67 -2.92 17.84
N THR A 79 -7.92 -3.88 17.30
CA THR A 79 -6.84 -4.56 18.04
C THR A 79 -5.57 -4.49 17.22
N GLU A 80 -4.41 -4.45 17.88
CA GLU A 80 -3.13 -4.12 17.23
C GLU A 80 -2.71 -5.04 16.06
N ASN A 81 -3.32 -6.23 15.96
CA ASN A 81 -3.04 -7.21 14.90
C ASN A 81 -4.19 -7.38 13.89
N PHE A 82 -5.32 -6.68 14.10
CA PHE A 82 -6.56 -6.90 13.37
C PHE A 82 -7.41 -5.62 13.35
N GLU A 83 -7.69 -5.12 12.14
CA GLU A 83 -8.60 -4.00 11.88
C GLU A 83 -9.67 -4.47 10.91
N CYS A 84 -10.95 -4.37 11.29
CA CYS A 84 -12.08 -4.69 10.42
C CYS A 84 -13.01 -3.49 10.37
N ARG A 85 -13.33 -3.05 9.15
CA ARG A 85 -14.19 -1.91 8.91
C ARG A 85 -15.28 -2.28 7.91
N ARG A 86 -16.55 -2.06 8.30
CA ARG A 86 -17.67 -2.07 7.35
C ARG A 86 -17.78 -0.70 6.69
N ILE A 87 -17.91 -0.69 5.38
CA ILE A 87 -18.14 0.51 4.59
C ILE A 87 -19.35 0.23 3.71
N GLU A 88 -20.51 0.77 4.06
CA GLU A 88 -21.78 0.52 3.37
C GLU A 88 -22.07 -0.99 3.22
N ASN A 89 -21.98 -1.50 1.99
CA ASN A 89 -22.21 -2.89 1.59
C ASN A 89 -20.89 -3.69 1.45
N SER A 90 -19.79 -3.15 1.93
CA SER A 90 -18.45 -3.73 1.82
C SER A 90 -17.80 -3.98 3.19
N PHE A 91 -16.81 -4.87 3.18
CA PHE A 91 -15.97 -5.17 4.34
C PHE A 91 -14.50 -5.12 3.93
N LEU A 92 -13.70 -4.40 4.72
CA LEU A 92 -12.24 -4.46 4.67
C LEU A 92 -11.72 -5.04 5.98
N ILE A 93 -10.79 -5.99 5.89
CA ILE A 93 -10.11 -6.58 7.03
C ILE A 93 -8.61 -6.53 6.77
N ARG A 94 -7.87 -5.94 7.71
CA ARG A 94 -6.41 -5.91 7.73
C ARG A 94 -5.90 -6.74 8.89
N ILE A 95 -4.94 -7.62 8.61
CA ILE A 95 -4.32 -8.51 9.61
C ILE A 95 -2.79 -8.40 9.49
N VAL A 96 -2.10 -8.31 10.62
CA VAL A 96 -0.63 -8.26 10.67
C VAL A 96 -0.10 -9.44 11.46
N LYS A 97 0.84 -10.20 10.90
CA LYS A 97 1.46 -11.37 11.55
C LYS A 97 2.81 -11.71 10.93
N ASN A 98 3.87 -11.87 11.73
CA ASN A 98 5.16 -12.45 11.32
C ASN A 98 5.70 -11.94 9.98
N ASN A 99 5.90 -10.62 9.83
CA ASN A 99 6.33 -9.95 8.59
C ASN A 99 5.39 -10.15 7.38
N GLU A 100 4.18 -10.64 7.62
CA GLU A 100 3.13 -10.76 6.62
C GLU A 100 1.95 -9.87 6.99
N LYS A 101 1.41 -9.19 5.98
CA LYS A 101 0.18 -8.41 6.10
C LYS A 101 -0.85 -9.02 5.18
N TYR A 102 -2.09 -9.09 5.65
CA TYR A 102 -3.22 -9.61 4.89
C TYR A 102 -4.27 -8.51 4.77
N ILE A 103 -4.72 -8.26 3.55
CA ILE A 103 -5.81 -7.35 3.23
C ILE A 103 -6.91 -8.20 2.59
N LEU A 104 -7.98 -8.46 3.34
CA LEU A 104 -9.14 -9.20 2.87
C LEU A 104 -10.25 -8.19 2.59
N PHE A 105 -10.87 -8.28 1.43
CA PHE A 105 -11.97 -7.39 1.11
C PHE A 105 -13.08 -8.10 0.34
N TYR A 106 -14.31 -7.69 0.63
CA TYR A 106 -15.50 -8.06 -0.13
C TYR A 106 -16.22 -6.77 -0.47
N ASN A 107 -16.56 -6.63 -1.75
CA ASN A 107 -17.35 -5.51 -2.24
C ASN A 107 -18.56 -6.03 -3.03
N ASP A 108 -19.76 -5.78 -2.50
CA ASP A 108 -21.02 -6.15 -3.12
C ASP A 108 -21.53 -5.10 -4.14
N VAL A 109 -21.01 -3.86 -4.08
CA VAL A 109 -21.41 -2.75 -4.97
C VAL A 109 -20.18 -1.91 -5.29
N GLN A 110 -19.80 -1.77 -6.56
CA GLN A 110 -18.52 -1.18 -7.08
C GLN A 110 -18.13 0.25 -6.61
N ASN A 111 -18.67 0.79 -5.51
CA ASN A 111 -18.20 1.98 -4.81
C ASN A 111 -16.71 1.86 -4.39
N ASP A 112 -16.13 3.02 -4.06
CA ASP A 112 -14.70 3.36 -3.91
C ASP A 112 -13.93 2.65 -2.77
N ILE A 113 -14.30 1.43 -2.39
CA ILE A 113 -13.42 0.58 -1.57
C ILE A 113 -12.09 0.29 -2.28
N ILE A 114 -12.03 0.44 -3.60
CA ILE A 114 -10.80 0.24 -4.38
C ILE A 114 -9.74 1.27 -3.98
N GLU A 115 -10.08 2.56 -3.94
CA GLU A 115 -9.15 3.62 -3.53
C GLU A 115 -8.69 3.38 -2.09
N PHE A 116 -9.62 3.05 -1.19
CA PHE A 116 -9.27 2.71 0.18
C PHE A 116 -8.33 1.50 0.28
N VAL A 117 -8.55 0.45 -0.53
CA VAL A 117 -7.65 -0.71 -0.61
C VAL A 117 -6.27 -0.31 -1.13
N TYR A 118 -6.17 0.62 -2.07
CA TYR A 118 -4.89 1.15 -2.55
C TYR A 118 -4.15 1.91 -1.44
N SER A 119 -4.84 2.78 -0.70
CA SER A 119 -4.23 3.48 0.45
C SER A 119 -3.78 2.52 1.54
N VAL A 120 -4.56 1.47 1.82
CA VAL A 120 -4.18 0.44 2.83
C VAL A 120 -3.02 -0.43 2.34
N LEU A 121 -2.97 -0.74 1.04
CA LEU A 121 -1.83 -1.40 0.42
C LEU A 121 -0.55 -0.57 0.56
N GLU A 122 -0.62 0.70 0.18
CA GLU A 122 0.50 1.63 0.27
C GLU A 122 0.98 1.75 1.71
N PHE A 123 0.06 1.98 2.66
CA PHE A 123 0.39 1.98 4.09
C PHE A 123 1.05 0.66 4.53
N ALA A 124 0.54 -0.48 4.09
CA ALA A 124 1.08 -1.80 4.44
C ALA A 124 2.52 -1.99 3.91
N VAL A 125 2.80 -1.53 2.70
CA VAL A 125 4.12 -1.55 2.08
C VAL A 125 5.07 -0.60 2.81
N LEU A 126 4.66 0.65 3.00
CA LEU A 126 5.48 1.69 3.64
C LEU A 126 5.83 1.34 5.09
N SER A 127 4.92 0.69 5.81
CA SER A 127 5.20 0.24 7.19
C SER A 127 6.08 -1.02 7.29
N PHE A 128 6.73 -1.44 6.20
CA PHE A 128 7.88 -2.35 6.25
C PHE A 128 9.22 -1.63 6.05
N ILE A 129 9.20 -0.34 5.77
CA ILE A 129 10.40 0.46 5.61
C ILE A 129 11.03 0.63 7.01
N PRO A 130 12.35 0.37 7.17
CA PRO A 130 13.05 0.54 8.44
C PRO A 130 13.01 1.98 8.97
N GLU A 131 13.17 2.16 10.29
CA GLU A 131 13.15 3.48 10.95
C GLU A 131 14.28 4.43 10.52
N LYS A 132 15.31 3.93 9.81
CA LYS A 132 16.35 4.81 9.22
C LYS A 132 15.82 5.72 8.10
N TYR A 133 14.58 5.49 7.65
CA TYR A 133 13.95 6.29 6.61
C TYR A 133 12.90 7.24 7.18
N LEU A 134 12.88 8.46 6.64
CA LEU A 134 11.80 9.40 6.81
C LEU A 134 10.87 9.33 5.60
N ILE A 135 9.59 9.08 5.83
CA ILE A 135 8.56 9.04 4.80
C ILE A 135 7.72 10.31 4.90
N LEU A 136 7.66 11.09 3.81
CA LEU A 136 6.93 12.35 3.74
C LEU A 136 5.82 12.28 2.70
N HIS A 137 4.63 12.73 3.09
CA HIS A 137 3.55 13.00 2.14
C HIS A 137 3.83 14.34 1.43
N SER A 138 4.55 14.29 0.32
CA SER A 138 5.06 15.46 -0.40
C SER A 138 5.28 15.18 -1.87
N SER A 139 5.19 16.21 -2.70
CA SER A 139 5.60 16.14 -4.10
C SER A 139 7.03 16.64 -4.25
N MET A 140 7.79 16.11 -5.21
CA MET A 140 9.21 16.38 -5.36
C MET A 140 9.61 16.60 -6.81
N VAL A 141 10.48 17.58 -7.00
CA VAL A 141 11.20 17.82 -8.26
C VAL A 141 12.70 17.91 -8.01
N GLU A 142 13.49 17.64 -9.04
CA GLU A 142 14.93 17.85 -9.06
C GLU A 142 15.26 19.02 -10.00
N ILE A 143 16.06 19.96 -9.53
CA ILE A 143 16.54 21.11 -10.31
C ILE A 143 18.03 21.33 -10.02
N ASN A 144 18.85 21.28 -11.07
CA ASN A 144 20.30 21.48 -10.99
C ASN A 144 20.98 20.60 -9.91
N GLY A 145 20.60 19.33 -9.81
CA GLY A 145 21.13 18.39 -8.82
C GLY A 145 20.60 18.59 -7.40
N SER A 146 19.67 19.53 -7.18
CA SER A 146 19.03 19.78 -5.88
C SER A 146 17.59 19.30 -5.87
N ALA A 147 17.18 18.64 -4.79
CA ALA A 147 15.79 18.24 -4.60
C ALA A 147 14.97 19.36 -3.95
N ILE A 148 13.78 19.64 -4.49
CA ILE A 148 12.79 20.54 -3.89
C ILE A 148 11.56 19.71 -3.53
N LEU A 149 11.18 19.76 -2.25
CA LEU A 149 10.00 19.07 -1.72
C LEU A 149 8.90 20.09 -1.44
N PHE A 150 7.72 19.83 -1.99
CA PHE A 150 6.49 20.54 -1.71
C PHE A 150 5.68 19.74 -0.69
N SER A 151 5.63 20.24 0.54
CA SER A 151 4.85 19.66 1.63
C SER A 151 3.70 20.59 2.04
N GLY A 152 2.66 20.02 2.65
CA GLY A 152 1.45 20.75 3.00
C GLY A 152 0.25 19.83 3.19
N LYS A 153 -0.86 20.41 3.65
CA LYS A 153 -2.12 19.66 3.82
C LYS A 153 -2.61 19.08 2.49
N SER A 154 -3.40 18.01 2.54
CA SER A 154 -4.08 17.52 1.33
C SER A 154 -4.90 18.65 0.69
N GLY A 155 -4.85 18.74 -0.64
CA GLY A 155 -5.48 19.84 -1.40
C GLY A 155 -4.72 21.18 -1.39
N SER A 156 -3.55 21.30 -0.76
CA SER A 156 -2.79 22.56 -0.72
C SER A 156 -2.07 22.92 -2.03
N GLY A 157 -2.21 22.12 -3.08
CA GLY A 157 -1.56 22.36 -4.38
C GLY A 157 -0.13 21.83 -4.51
N LYS A 158 0.32 20.88 -3.66
CA LYS A 158 1.68 20.27 -3.73
C LYS A 158 2.02 19.77 -5.13
N THR A 159 1.14 18.92 -5.67
CA THR A 159 1.27 18.33 -7.01
C THR A 159 1.24 19.40 -8.10
N THR A 160 0.35 20.39 -7.96
CA THR A 160 0.27 21.52 -8.88
C THR A 160 1.58 22.32 -8.92
N MET A 161 2.16 22.63 -7.76
CA MET A 161 3.43 23.36 -7.66
C MET A 161 4.60 22.54 -8.21
N ALA A 162 4.65 21.24 -7.95
CA ALA A 162 5.66 20.35 -8.51
C ALA A 162 5.57 20.31 -10.06
N LEU A 163 4.37 20.21 -10.62
CA LEU A 163 4.15 20.22 -12.07
C LEU A 163 4.52 21.57 -12.70
N LEU A 164 4.13 22.69 -12.08
CA LEU A 164 4.51 24.03 -12.56
C LEU A 164 6.03 24.22 -12.53
N THR A 165 6.69 23.75 -11.49
CA THR A 165 8.15 23.81 -11.38
C THR A 165 8.82 22.94 -12.44
N ALA A 166 8.28 21.74 -12.70
CA ALA A 166 8.76 20.88 -13.78
C ALA A 166 8.66 21.56 -15.16
N ASN A 167 7.59 22.33 -15.41
CA ASN A 167 7.43 23.10 -16.65
C ASN A 167 8.47 24.23 -16.82
N THR A 168 9.22 24.58 -15.78
CA THR A 168 10.32 25.56 -15.86
C THR A 168 11.70 24.92 -16.12
N GLY A 169 11.73 23.61 -16.38
CA GLY A 169 12.95 22.85 -16.66
C GLY A 169 13.44 21.96 -15.52
N ALA A 170 12.71 21.91 -14.40
CA ALA A 170 12.97 20.92 -13.35
C ALA A 170 12.47 19.53 -13.78
N LYS A 171 13.08 18.47 -13.24
CA LYS A 171 12.65 17.09 -13.45
C LYS A 171 11.63 16.72 -12.38
N PHE A 172 10.42 16.36 -12.80
CA PHE A 172 9.42 15.80 -11.88
C PHE A 172 9.85 14.42 -11.39
N ILE A 173 9.88 14.19 -10.08
CA ILE A 173 10.31 12.92 -9.50
C ILE A 173 9.15 12.14 -8.91
N GLU A 174 8.42 12.70 -7.94
CA GLU A 174 7.43 11.98 -7.12
C GLU A 174 6.28 12.93 -6.70
N ASN A 175 5.08 12.41 -6.43
CA ASN A 175 3.92 13.24 -6.07
C ASN A 175 3.32 12.95 -4.68
N GLU A 176 3.38 11.70 -4.21
CA GLU A 176 2.72 11.29 -2.97
C GLU A 176 3.68 11.01 -1.84
N HIS A 177 4.59 10.03 -1.98
CA HIS A 177 5.45 9.60 -0.88
C HIS A 177 6.93 9.74 -1.23
N VAL A 178 7.58 10.72 -0.59
CA VAL A 178 9.03 10.86 -0.68
C VAL A 178 9.68 10.11 0.49
N ILE A 179 10.56 9.17 0.18
CA ILE A 179 11.31 8.42 1.18
C ILE A 179 12.76 8.91 1.19
N ILE A 180 13.25 9.28 2.37
CA ILE A 180 14.59 9.85 2.60
C ILE A 180 15.39 8.93 3.53
N ASP A 181 16.56 8.46 3.10
CA ASP A 181 17.53 7.81 4.00
C ASP A 181 18.22 8.86 4.88
N LEU A 182 18.07 8.75 6.20
CA LEU A 182 18.65 9.68 7.18
C LEU A 182 20.13 9.43 7.46
N ASN A 183 20.65 8.24 7.13
CA ASN A 183 22.01 7.82 7.46
C ASN A 183 23.02 8.09 6.33
N GLU A 184 22.59 8.07 5.07
CA GLU A 184 23.48 8.18 3.90
C GLU A 184 23.36 9.50 3.12
N HIS A 185 23.18 10.64 3.81
CA HIS A 185 22.98 11.94 3.17
C HIS A 185 21.83 11.93 2.14
N CYS A 186 20.57 11.85 2.60
CA CYS A 186 19.36 12.06 1.78
C CYS A 186 19.38 11.32 0.43
N VAL A 187 19.35 9.99 0.47
CA VAL A 187 19.06 9.19 -0.73
C VAL A 187 17.55 9.11 -0.90
N LEU A 188 17.08 9.53 -2.07
CA LEU A 188 15.67 9.64 -2.40
C LEU A 188 15.19 8.41 -3.15
N TYR A 189 14.14 7.79 -2.64
CA TYR A 189 13.48 6.68 -3.31
C TYR A 189 12.13 7.13 -3.83
N LYS A 190 11.91 6.81 -5.10
CA LYS A 190 10.67 7.05 -5.81
C LYS A 190 9.72 5.88 -5.52
N THR A 191 8.50 6.17 -5.11
CA THR A 191 7.46 5.17 -4.84
C THR A 191 6.45 5.03 -5.97
N SER A 192 6.49 5.89 -7.00
CA SER A 192 5.61 5.83 -8.19
C SER A 192 6.11 6.56 -9.44
#